data_AF-A0A7V9V1U9-F1
#
_entry.id   AF-A0A7V9V1U9-F1
#
_cell.length_a   1.000
_cell.length_b   1.000
_cell.length_c   1.000
_cell.angle_alpha   90.00
_cell.angle_beta   90.00
_cell.angle_gamma   90.00
#
_symmetry.space_group_name_H-M   'P 1'
#
loop_
_entity.id
_entity.type
_entity.pdbx_description
1 polymer ?
#
loop_
_entity_poly.entity_id
_entity_poly.type
_entity_poly.pdbx_seq_one_letter_code
_entity_poly.pdbx_strand_id
1 'polypeptide(L)'
;GASLTELLPGSPGGSLHMHYGVEEMFFVLSGTPTVRTPEGEELSPGDVVYFPEGPDGLHTFSNPTSEPVRLLGISTKRFPDVVAYPEQGVAWVATRHPERPVPENGDEGIIARFDLPHGD
;
A
#
# COMPACT_ATOMS: atom_id res chain seq x y z
N GLY A 1 1.47 8.32 -10.85
CA GLY A 1 2.71 8.97 -10.38
C GLY A 1 3.53 7.98 -9.55
N ALA A 2 4.75 8.34 -9.14
CA ALA A 2 5.64 7.42 -8.43
C ALA A 2 6.08 7.91 -7.04
N SER A 3 6.57 7.00 -6.21
CA SER A 3 7.21 7.23 -4.91
C SER A 3 8.35 6.23 -4.70
N LEU A 4 9.36 6.62 -3.93
CA LEU A 4 10.42 5.73 -3.48
C LEU A 4 10.17 5.42 -2.01
N THR A 5 10.02 4.14 -1.68
CA THR A 5 9.80 3.67 -0.31
C THR A 5 11.03 2.89 0.16
N GLU A 6 11.51 3.20 1.35
CA GLU A 6 12.58 2.45 2.02
C GLU A 6 12.00 1.69 3.22
N LEU A 7 12.20 0.37 3.26
CA LEU A 7 11.86 -0.46 4.41
C LEU A 7 13.14 -0.76 5.18
N LEU A 8 13.21 -0.28 6.42
CA LEU A 8 14.34 -0.55 7.31
C LEU A 8 14.45 -2.05 7.66
N PRO A 9 15.64 -2.52 8.07
CA PRO A 9 15.83 -3.89 8.55
C PRO A 9 14.81 -4.27 9.62
N GLY A 10 14.21 -5.46 9.48
CA GLY A 10 13.20 -5.97 10.40
C GLY A 10 11.85 -5.24 10.37
N SER A 11 11.59 -4.36 9.40
CA SER A 11 10.32 -3.65 9.29
C SER A 11 9.16 -4.65 9.13
N PRO A 12 8.13 -4.60 10.00
CA PRO A 12 6.99 -5.52 9.93
C PRO A 12 6.08 -5.23 8.72
N GLY A 13 6.30 -4.11 8.04
CA GLY A 13 5.49 -3.65 6.92
C GLY A 13 4.31 -2.76 7.31
N GLY A 14 3.62 -2.29 6.28
CA GLY A 14 2.40 -1.51 6.43
C GLY A 14 1.18 -2.38 6.74
N SER A 15 0.04 -1.74 6.93
CA SER A 15 -1.23 -2.46 7.05
C SER A 15 -1.63 -3.09 5.71
N LEU A 16 -2.13 -4.32 5.76
CA LEU A 16 -2.68 -5.00 4.58
C LEU A 16 -3.85 -4.18 4.04
N HIS A 17 -3.77 -3.78 2.77
CA HIS A 17 -4.74 -2.86 2.17
C HIS A 17 -4.97 -3.13 0.69
N MET A 18 -6.11 -2.62 0.21
CA MET A 18 -6.49 -2.62 -1.20
C MET A 18 -7.15 -1.30 -1.55
N HIS A 19 -7.07 -0.96 -2.83
CA HIS A 19 -7.63 0.25 -3.42
C HIS A 19 -8.77 -0.10 -4.37
N TYR A 20 -9.85 0.68 -4.41
CA TYR A 20 -10.99 0.42 -5.31
C TYR A 20 -11.05 1.36 -6.53
N GLY A 21 -10.21 2.38 -6.59
CA GLY A 21 -10.08 3.27 -7.75
C GLY A 21 -8.64 3.57 -8.16
N VAL A 22 -7.68 2.84 -7.58
CA VAL A 22 -6.25 2.97 -7.84
C VAL A 22 -5.65 1.60 -8.08
N GLU A 23 -4.85 1.50 -9.14
CA GLU A 23 -3.96 0.36 -9.38
C GLU A 23 -2.55 0.74 -8.94
N GLU A 24 -1.80 -0.25 -8.47
CA GLU A 24 -0.41 -0.07 -8.04
C GLU A 24 0.53 -1.12 -8.64
N MET A 25 1.79 -0.73 -8.81
CA MET A 25 2.87 -1.60 -9.27
C MET A 25 4.15 -1.22 -8.54
N PHE A 26 4.93 -2.22 -8.11
CA PHE A 26 6.15 -2.02 -7.36
C PHE A 26 7.33 -2.74 -8.01
N PHE A 27 8.46 -2.05 -8.08
CA PHE A 27 9.73 -2.59 -8.56
C PHE A 27 10.72 -2.66 -7.40
N VAL A 28 11.36 -3.81 -7.20
CA VAL A 28 12.41 -3.94 -6.19
C VAL A 28 13.70 -3.35 -6.76
N LEU A 29 14.16 -2.24 -6.17
CA LEU A 29 15.41 -1.60 -6.58
C LEU A 29 16.62 -2.21 -5.88
N SER A 30 16.48 -2.56 -4.60
CA SER A 30 17.53 -3.19 -3.79
C SER A 30 16.94 -3.90 -2.57
N GLY A 31 17.66 -4.91 -2.06
CA GLY A 31 17.22 -5.74 -0.92
C GLY A 31 16.22 -6.82 -1.34
N THR A 32 15.69 -7.54 -0.35
CA THR A 32 14.80 -8.70 -0.55
C THR A 32 13.54 -8.55 0.32
N PRO A 33 12.51 -7.80 -0.12
CA PRO A 33 11.27 -7.70 0.63
C PRO A 33 10.45 -8.99 0.55
N THR A 34 9.55 -9.16 1.51
CA THR A 34 8.45 -10.11 1.40
C THR A 34 7.17 -9.34 1.11
N VAL A 35 6.46 -9.73 0.05
CA VAL A 35 5.10 -9.25 -0.20
C VAL A 35 4.11 -10.25 0.38
N ARG A 36 3.12 -9.76 1.13
CA ARG A 36 1.99 -10.57 1.55
C ARG A 36 0.89 -10.51 0.51
N THR A 37 0.87 -11.54 -0.33
CA THR A 37 -0.29 -11.97 -1.12
C THR A 37 -0.94 -13.19 -0.43
N PRO A 38 -2.06 -13.75 -0.90
CA PRO A 38 -2.57 -15.02 -0.39
C PRO A 38 -1.53 -16.15 -0.36
N GLU A 39 -0.59 -16.17 -1.32
CA GLU A 39 0.51 -17.14 -1.39
C GLU A 39 1.75 -16.70 -0.62
N GLY A 40 2.00 -15.39 -0.49
CA GLY A 40 3.17 -14.80 0.16
C GLY A 40 4.47 -15.07 -0.61
N GLU A 41 5.08 -14.03 -1.18
CA GLU A 41 6.25 -14.18 -2.05
C GLU A 41 7.44 -13.35 -1.56
N GLU A 42 8.63 -13.96 -1.57
CA GLU A 42 9.90 -13.24 -1.42
C GLU A 42 10.32 -12.68 -2.77
N LEU A 43 10.64 -11.39 -2.84
CA LEU A 43 11.03 -10.71 -4.06
C LEU A 43 12.51 -10.35 -4.05
N SER A 44 13.14 -10.34 -5.23
CA SER A 44 14.53 -9.99 -5.46
C SER A 44 14.68 -8.69 -6.26
N PRO A 45 15.85 -8.02 -6.23
CA PRO A 45 16.09 -6.85 -7.06
C PRO A 45 15.83 -7.12 -8.54
N GLY A 46 15.01 -6.27 -9.17
CA GLY A 46 14.54 -6.43 -10.54
C GLY A 46 13.13 -7.03 -10.66
N ASP A 47 12.60 -7.64 -9.61
CA ASP A 47 11.24 -8.17 -9.62
C ASP A 47 10.19 -7.06 -9.63
N VAL A 48 9.05 -7.39 -10.24
CA VAL A 48 7.92 -6.48 -10.42
C VAL A 48 6.65 -7.18 -9.99
N VAL A 49 5.87 -6.52 -9.14
CA VAL A 49 4.55 -6.98 -8.72
C VAL A 49 3.51 -5.91 -9.02
N TYR A 50 2.33 -6.34 -9.45
CA TYR A 50 1.21 -5.49 -9.82
C TYR A 50 -0.02 -5.86 -9.01
N PHE A 51 -0.74 -4.85 -8.55
CA PHE A 51 -1.95 -4.95 -7.75
C PHE A 51 -3.09 -4.22 -8.46
N PRO A 52 -4.09 -4.95 -8.99
CA PRO A 52 -5.27 -4.35 -9.59
C PRO A 52 -6.17 -3.71 -8.52
N GLU A 53 -7.25 -3.06 -8.94
CA GLU A 53 -8.28 -2.57 -8.03
C GLU A 53 -9.01 -3.75 -7.33
N GLY A 54 -9.44 -3.53 -6.09
CA GLY A 54 -10.28 -4.44 -5.31
C GLY A 54 -9.52 -5.56 -4.59
N PRO A 55 -10.21 -6.64 -4.18
CA PRO A 55 -9.64 -7.73 -3.39
C PRO A 55 -8.40 -8.39 -3.98
N ASP A 56 -8.30 -8.46 -5.31
CA ASP A 56 -7.15 -9.05 -6.00
C ASP A 56 -5.88 -8.20 -5.87
N GLY A 57 -6.02 -6.92 -5.51
CA GLY A 57 -4.92 -6.01 -5.21
C GLY A 57 -4.54 -5.92 -3.73
N LEU A 58 -5.04 -6.83 -2.88
CA LEU A 58 -4.75 -6.81 -1.45
C LEU A 58 -3.28 -7.11 -1.18
N HIS A 59 -2.55 -6.16 -0.57
CA HIS A 59 -1.11 -6.33 -0.37
C HIS A 59 -0.55 -5.55 0.81
N THR A 60 0.65 -5.96 1.24
CA THR A 60 1.58 -5.19 2.06
C THR A 60 2.99 -5.75 1.88
N PHE A 61 4.01 -4.94 2.18
CA PHE A 61 5.41 -5.33 2.10
C PHE A 61 6.05 -5.27 3.47
N SER A 62 6.81 -6.30 3.83
CA SER A 62 7.69 -6.33 5.00
C SER A 62 9.15 -6.50 4.58
N ASN A 63 10.06 -6.22 5.51
CA ASN A 63 11.48 -6.48 5.33
C ASN A 63 12.00 -7.31 6.51
N PRO A 64 12.00 -8.66 6.41
CA PRO A 64 12.50 -9.52 7.47
C PRO A 64 14.03 -9.58 7.52
N THR A 65 14.74 -8.93 6.60
CA THR A 65 16.19 -9.04 6.45
C THR A 65 16.95 -8.05 7.34
N SER A 66 18.29 -8.19 7.37
CA SER A 66 19.18 -7.28 8.11
C SER A 66 19.60 -6.04 7.31
N GLU A 67 19.22 -5.91 6.05
CA GLU A 67 19.60 -4.81 5.17
C GLU A 67 18.38 -4.01 4.70
N PRO A 68 18.51 -2.71 4.40
CA PRO A 68 17.39 -1.92 3.88
C PRO A 68 16.89 -2.43 2.52
N VAL A 69 15.57 -2.37 2.31
CA VAL A 69 14.93 -2.59 1.02
C VAL A 69 14.49 -1.27 0.42
N ARG A 70 14.61 -1.13 -0.91
CA ARG A 70 14.06 0.01 -1.65
C ARG A 70 13.11 -0.45 -2.74
N LEU A 71 11.93 0.14 -2.76
CA LEU A 71 10.87 -0.12 -3.73
C LEU A 71 10.53 1.17 -4.48
N LEU A 72 10.43 1.09 -5.81
CA LEU A 72 9.77 2.12 -6.61
C LEU A 72 8.29 1.75 -6.74
N GLY A 73 7.42 2.50 -6.06
CA GLY A 73 5.97 2.38 -6.20
C GLY A 73 5.46 3.26 -7.33
N ILE A 74 4.61 2.71 -8.20
CA ILE A 74 3.92 3.41 -9.27
C ILE A 74 2.42 3.20 -9.07
N SER A 75 1.67 4.29 -9.03
CA SER A 75 0.23 4.28 -8.82
C SER A 75 -0.47 5.13 -9.88
N THR A 76 -1.69 4.79 -10.26
CA THR A 76 -2.52 5.67 -11.11
C THR A 76 -2.81 7.02 -10.43
N LYS A 77 -2.68 7.11 -9.09
CA LYS A 77 -2.87 8.32 -8.26
C LYS A 77 -4.21 9.01 -8.55
N ARG A 78 -5.28 8.23 -8.69
CA ARG A 78 -6.65 8.75 -8.84
C ARG A 78 -7.27 9.02 -7.48
N PHE A 79 -8.02 10.11 -7.39
CA PHE A 79 -8.81 10.47 -6.22
C PHE A 79 -10.17 11.03 -6.69
N PRO A 80 -11.27 10.83 -5.94
CA PRO A 80 -11.32 10.10 -4.68
C PRO A 80 -11.09 8.59 -4.87
N ASP A 81 -10.64 7.94 -3.81
CA ASP A 81 -10.42 6.49 -3.77
C ASP A 81 -10.99 5.91 -2.47
N VAL A 82 -11.47 4.67 -2.54
CA VAL A 82 -11.85 3.90 -1.37
C VAL A 82 -10.70 2.95 -1.05
N VAL A 83 -10.10 3.12 0.12
CA VAL A 83 -9.03 2.24 0.60
C VAL A 83 -9.56 1.42 1.75
N ALA A 84 -9.42 0.10 1.65
CA ALA A 84 -9.89 -0.85 2.64
C ALA A 84 -8.73 -1.54 3.34
N TYR A 85 -8.89 -1.74 4.65
CA TYR A 85 -7.97 -2.45 5.54
C TYR A 85 -8.72 -3.62 6.19
N PRO A 86 -8.82 -4.79 5.53
CA PRO A 86 -9.66 -5.89 5.99
C PRO A 86 -9.35 -6.38 7.41
N GLU A 87 -8.07 -6.51 7.76
CA GLU A 87 -7.66 -6.98 9.10
C GLU A 87 -7.96 -5.98 10.21
N GLN A 88 -8.14 -4.70 9.86
CA GLN A 88 -8.60 -3.67 10.78
C GLN A 88 -10.12 -3.51 10.78
N GLY A 89 -10.82 -4.18 9.85
CA GLY A 89 -12.27 -4.10 9.69
C GLY A 89 -12.77 -2.75 9.24
N VAL A 90 -11.98 -1.95 8.50
CA VAL A 90 -12.33 -0.56 8.15
C VAL A 90 -12.02 -0.23 6.70
N ALA A 91 -12.77 0.71 6.14
CA ALA A 91 -12.46 1.37 4.89
C ALA A 91 -12.70 2.88 5.00
N TRP A 92 -12.02 3.67 4.17
CA TRP A 92 -12.23 5.12 4.13
C TRP A 92 -12.28 5.66 2.69
N VAL A 93 -12.82 6.86 2.53
CA VAL A 93 -12.79 7.60 1.25
C VAL A 93 -11.73 8.68 1.34
N ALA A 94 -10.64 8.48 0.59
CA ALA A 94 -9.52 9.41 0.50
C ALA A 94 -9.69 10.35 -0.71
N THR A 95 -9.53 11.65 -0.52
CA THR A 95 -9.60 12.67 -1.60
C THR A 95 -8.22 13.14 -2.07
N ARG A 96 -7.14 12.66 -1.44
CA ARG A 96 -5.76 13.00 -1.77
C ARG A 96 -4.79 11.92 -1.29
N HIS A 97 -3.56 12.02 -1.78
CA HIS A 97 -2.47 11.14 -1.35
C HIS A 97 -2.02 11.47 0.08
N PRO A 98 -1.91 10.47 0.98
CA PRO A 98 -1.64 10.72 2.41
C PRO A 98 -0.28 11.38 2.65
N GLU A 99 0.74 11.05 1.86
CA GLU A 99 2.08 11.61 2.02
C GLU A 99 2.24 13.06 1.53
N ARG A 100 1.23 13.65 0.87
CA ARG A 100 1.32 15.07 0.48
C ARG A 100 1.12 15.94 1.72
N PRO A 101 1.94 16.99 1.94
CA PRO A 101 1.72 17.93 3.04
C PRO A 101 0.32 18.54 2.99
N VAL A 102 -0.37 18.58 4.13
CA VAL A 102 -1.65 19.29 4.28
C VAL A 102 -1.32 20.71 4.74
N PRO A 103 -1.75 21.76 4.01
CA PRO A 103 -1.62 23.14 4.47
C PRO A 103 -2.33 23.35 5.82
N GLU A 104 -1.93 24.37 6.58
CA GLU A 104 -2.66 24.75 7.79
C GLU A 104 -4.13 25.08 7.43
N ASN A 105 -5.08 24.42 8.11
CA ASN A 105 -6.53 24.46 7.81
C ASN A 105 -6.93 23.89 6.42
N GLY A 106 -6.07 23.09 5.79
CA GLY A 106 -6.35 22.40 4.54
C GLY A 106 -7.21 21.15 4.73
N ASP A 107 -7.78 20.65 3.62
CA ASP A 107 -8.47 19.37 3.59
C ASP A 107 -7.48 18.22 3.91
N GLU A 108 -7.70 17.56 5.04
CA GLU A 108 -6.89 16.42 5.51
C GLU A 108 -6.94 15.24 4.55
N GLY A 109 -7.98 15.16 3.71
CA GLY A 109 -8.03 14.20 2.64
C GLY A 109 -8.85 12.95 2.92
N ILE A 110 -9.59 12.91 4.02
CA ILE A 110 -10.45 11.78 4.39
C ILE A 110 -11.83 12.34 4.71
N ILE A 111 -12.81 12.01 3.86
CA ILE A 111 -14.17 12.57 4.00
C ILE A 111 -15.17 11.58 4.59
N ALA A 112 -14.81 10.30 4.69
CA ALA A 112 -15.62 9.29 5.35
C ALA A 112 -14.76 8.08 5.78
N ARG A 113 -15.15 7.44 6.88
CA ARG A 113 -14.62 6.17 7.37
C ARG A 113 -15.78 5.27 7.75
N PHE A 114 -15.71 4.00 7.36
CA PHE A 114 -16.76 3.01 7.55
C PHE A 114 -16.15 1.74 8.14
N ASP A 115 -16.93 1.03 8.93
CA ASP A 115 -16.59 -0.33 9.33
C ASP A 115 -16.95 -1.30 8.19
N LEU A 116 -16.05 -2.22 7.89
CA LEU A 116 -16.29 -3.30 6.94
C LEU A 116 -17.17 -4.35 7.62
N PRO A 117 -18.11 -4.98 6.87
CA PRO A 117 -18.83 -6.12 7.40
C PRO A 117 -17.84 -7.20 7.80
N HIS A 118 -17.96 -7.74 9.01
CA HIS A 118 -17.27 -8.96 9.38
C HIS A 118 -17.75 -10.07 8.44
N GLY A 119 -16.82 -10.78 7.81
CA GLY A 119 -17.19 -11.98 7.05
C GLY A 119 -17.81 -12.99 8.02
N ASP A 120 -18.98 -13.53 7.65
CA ASP A 120 -19.57 -14.71 8.29
C ASP A 120 -18.66 -15.95 8.13
#